data_AF-A0A957VHF6-F1
#
_entry.id   AF-A0A957VHF6-F1
#
_cell.length_a   1.000
_cell.length_b   1.000
_cell.length_c   1.000
_cell.angle_alpha   90.00
_cell.angle_beta   90.00
_cell.angle_gamma   90.00
#
_symmetry.space_group_name_H-M   'P 1'
#
loop_
_entity.id
_entity.type
_entity.pdbx_description
1 polymer ?
#
loop_
_entity_poly.entity_id
_entity_poly.type
_entity_poly.pdbx_seq_one_letter_code
_entity_poly.pdbx_strand_id
1 'polypeptide(L)'
;MTAVERLARVAWQVGCPEDQLHNFLAAGYVPQPKQLELHAAARECDDAGGPDQVGFGGARGPGKSHAVFAQVALDDCRRIDGLKALYLRKVGKQAREQFEDLRLAVLGSVPHDYNRAAGVVTLWNDSRIVIGHFNAEKDVDNYLGMQY
;
A
#
# COMPACT_ATOMS: atom_id res chain seq x y z
N MET A 1 -17.18 18.96 15.54
CA MET A 1 -16.07 17.98 15.39
C MET A 1 -15.22 18.40 14.21
N THR A 2 -13.95 18.72 14.44
CA THR A 2 -13.00 19.12 13.39
C THR A 2 -12.61 17.91 12.51
N ALA A 3 -11.96 18.16 11.37
CA ALA A 3 -11.47 17.07 10.51
C ALA A 3 -10.43 16.18 11.22
N VAL A 4 -9.58 16.79 12.05
CA VAL A 4 -8.56 16.10 12.84
C VAL A 4 -9.21 15.25 13.94
N GLU A 5 -10.18 15.80 14.68
CA GLU A 5 -10.93 15.03 15.70
C GLU A 5 -11.66 13.84 15.08
N ARG A 6 -12.21 14.00 13.87
CA ARG A 6 -12.85 12.91 13.13
C ARG A 6 -11.84 11.83 12.75
N LEU A 7 -10.67 12.21 12.23
CA LEU A 7 -9.61 11.26 11.87
C LEU A 7 -9.18 10.45 13.08
N ALA A 8 -8.83 11.13 14.19
CA ALA A 8 -8.39 10.48 15.42
C ALA A 8 -9.46 9.55 16.00
N ARG A 9 -10.73 10.00 16.01
CA ARG A 9 -11.84 9.18 16.48
C ARG A 9 -12.01 7.91 15.65
N VAL A 10 -12.01 8.03 14.32
CA VAL A 10 -12.17 6.86 13.45
C VAL A 10 -10.98 5.91 13.59
N ALA A 11 -9.75 6.44 13.61
CA ALA A 11 -8.55 5.62 13.80
C ALA A 11 -8.62 4.80 15.10
N TRP A 12 -9.03 5.43 16.20
CA TRP A 12 -9.25 4.75 17.47
C TRP A 12 -10.36 3.69 17.39
N GLN A 13 -11.49 4.00 16.74
CA GLN A 13 -12.63 3.08 16.63
C GLN A 13 -12.32 1.82 15.82
N VAL A 14 -11.50 1.93 14.78
CA VAL A 14 -11.14 0.80 13.91
C VAL A 14 -9.88 0.08 14.39
N GLY A 15 -9.28 0.50 15.52
CA GLY A 15 -8.09 -0.13 16.06
C GLY A 15 -6.80 0.15 15.28
N CYS A 16 -6.75 1.24 14.51
CA CYS A 16 -5.53 1.65 13.80
C CYS A 16 -4.42 2.00 14.80
N PRO A 17 -3.25 1.30 14.78
CA PRO A 17 -2.15 1.61 15.67
C PRO A 17 -1.65 3.06 15.55
N GLU A 18 -1.21 3.63 16.66
CA GLU A 18 -0.76 5.02 16.71
C GLU A 18 0.45 5.27 15.80
N ASP A 19 1.41 4.34 15.78
CA ASP A 19 2.59 4.38 14.91
C ASP A 19 2.21 4.33 13.43
N GLN A 20 1.21 3.51 13.06
CA GLN A 20 0.69 3.44 11.69
C GLN A 20 0.09 4.78 11.26
N LEU A 21 -0.76 5.38 12.09
CA LEU A 21 -1.34 6.70 11.79
C LEU A 21 -0.26 7.77 11.68
N HIS A 22 0.74 7.75 12.56
CA HIS A 22 1.89 8.65 12.50
C HIS A 22 2.70 8.47 11.21
N ASN A 23 2.92 7.25 10.75
CA ASN A 23 3.64 6.97 9.51
C ASN A 23 2.97 7.62 8.31
N PHE A 24 1.64 7.51 8.21
CA PHE A 24 0.83 8.15 7.17
C PHE A 24 0.91 9.67 7.21
N LEU A 25 0.67 10.26 8.39
CA LEU A 25 0.66 11.71 8.54
C LEU A 25 2.04 12.33 8.28
N ALA A 26 3.11 11.67 8.74
CA ALA A 26 4.48 12.10 8.47
C ALA A 26 4.83 12.06 6.98
N ALA A 27 4.20 11.17 6.20
CA ALA A 27 4.33 11.10 4.75
C ALA A 27 3.39 12.04 3.98
N GLY A 28 2.59 12.86 4.68
CA GLY A 28 1.61 13.76 4.05
C GLY A 28 0.33 13.05 3.56
N TYR A 29 0.13 11.79 3.93
CA TYR A 29 -1.05 11.00 3.57
C TYR A 29 -2.09 11.04 4.70
N VAL A 30 -3.30 11.50 4.37
CA VAL A 30 -4.43 11.57 5.31
C VAL A 30 -5.50 10.56 4.87
N PRO A 31 -5.61 9.39 5.52
CA PRO A 31 -6.56 8.36 5.12
C PRO A 31 -8.01 8.78 5.38
N GLN A 32 -8.89 8.41 4.46
CA GLN A 32 -10.33 8.50 4.66
C GLN A 32 -10.83 7.42 5.65
N PRO A 33 -12.01 7.58 6.25
CA PRO A 33 -12.53 6.62 7.24
C PRO A 33 -12.49 5.15 6.78
N LYS A 34 -12.94 4.87 5.56
CA LYS A 34 -12.94 3.50 5.02
C LYS A 34 -11.53 2.98 4.68
N GLN A 35 -10.56 3.88 4.45
CA GLN A 35 -9.16 3.52 4.24
C GLN A 35 -8.50 3.18 5.58
N LEU A 36 -8.86 3.87 6.68
CA LEU A 36 -8.42 3.50 8.03
C LEU A 36 -8.85 2.08 8.41
N GLU A 37 -10.05 1.65 8.03
CA GLU A 37 -10.48 0.26 8.23
C GLU A 37 -9.55 -0.75 7.51
N LEU A 38 -9.12 -0.43 6.27
CA LEU A 38 -8.16 -1.26 5.55
C LEU A 38 -6.80 -1.29 6.25
N HIS A 39 -6.31 -0.13 6.65
CA HIS A 39 -4.98 0.01 7.25
C HIS A 39 -4.89 -0.72 8.59
N ALA A 40 -5.92 -0.59 9.43
CA ALA A 40 -6.01 -1.33 10.68
C ALA A 40 -6.08 -2.84 10.44
N ALA A 41 -6.92 -3.30 9.51
CA ALA A 41 -6.99 -4.72 9.14
C ALA A 41 -5.65 -5.26 8.59
N ALA A 42 -4.85 -4.43 7.91
CA ALA A 42 -3.51 -4.83 7.47
C ALA A 42 -2.56 -5.04 8.65
N ARG A 43 -2.69 -4.27 9.74
CA ARG A 43 -1.88 -4.46 10.96
C ARG A 43 -2.32 -5.65 11.79
N GLU A 44 -3.58 -6.09 11.69
CA GLU A 44 -4.01 -7.36 12.28
C GLU A 44 -3.22 -8.56 11.72
N CYS A 45 -2.68 -8.46 10.50
CA CYS A 45 -1.83 -9.49 9.91
C CYS A 45 -0.48 -9.66 10.63
N ASP A 46 -0.04 -8.67 11.43
CA ASP A 46 1.20 -8.77 12.22
C ASP A 46 1.04 -9.73 13.42
N ASP A 47 -0.20 -9.98 13.87
CA ASP A 47 -0.47 -10.71 15.10
C ASP A 47 -0.37 -12.23 14.91
N ALA A 48 0.08 -12.92 15.96
CA ALA A 48 0.07 -14.38 16.00
C ALA A 48 -1.37 -14.91 15.92
N GLY A 49 -1.73 -15.51 14.79
CA GLY A 49 -3.10 -15.98 14.52
C GLY A 49 -4.00 -14.94 13.86
N GLY A 50 -3.44 -13.79 13.45
CA GLY A 50 -4.10 -12.84 12.57
C GLY A 50 -4.34 -13.39 11.15
N PRO A 51 -5.09 -12.66 10.32
CA PRO A 51 -5.35 -13.07 8.95
C PRO A 51 -4.08 -13.02 8.10
N ASP A 52 -4.03 -13.84 7.05
CA ASP A 52 -2.99 -13.80 6.01
C ASP A 52 -3.43 -12.98 4.77
N GLN A 53 -4.72 -12.64 4.69
CA GLN A 53 -5.33 -11.95 3.55
C GLN A 53 -6.34 -10.91 3.99
N VAL A 54 -6.25 -9.71 3.40
CA VAL A 54 -7.20 -8.62 3.63
C VAL A 54 -7.92 -8.26 2.33
N GLY A 55 -9.24 -8.39 2.34
CA GLY A 55 -10.11 -8.06 1.21
C GLY A 55 -10.66 -6.64 1.28
N PHE A 56 -10.38 -5.79 0.29
CA PHE A 56 -10.92 -4.43 0.21
C PHE A 56 -11.87 -4.22 -0.97
N GLY A 57 -13.18 -4.35 -0.70
CA GLY A 57 -14.26 -4.23 -1.68
C GLY A 57 -14.94 -2.86 -1.73
N GLY A 58 -15.94 -2.73 -2.61
CA GLY A 58 -16.82 -1.56 -2.70
C GLY A 58 -16.93 -0.95 -4.10
N ALA A 59 -17.68 0.16 -4.21
CA ALA A 59 -17.97 0.86 -5.47
C ALA A 59 -16.70 1.33 -6.24
N ARG A 60 -16.86 1.76 -7.50
CA ARG A 60 -15.76 2.37 -8.28
C ARG A 60 -15.51 3.81 -7.80
N GLY A 61 -14.25 4.24 -7.77
CA GLY A 61 -13.85 5.60 -7.37
C GLY A 61 -13.42 5.89 -5.92
N PRO A 62 -13.64 5.05 -4.88
CA PRO A 62 -13.35 5.42 -3.48
C PRO A 62 -11.86 5.27 -3.10
N GLY A 63 -10.93 5.33 -4.06
CA GLY A 63 -9.50 5.32 -3.77
C GLY A 63 -8.93 4.01 -3.21
N LYS A 64 -9.48 2.84 -3.60
CA LYS A 64 -9.00 1.53 -3.10
C LYS A 64 -7.53 1.25 -3.42
N SER A 65 -7.16 1.43 -4.69
CA SER A 65 -5.78 1.30 -5.15
C SER A 65 -4.81 2.21 -4.40
N HIS A 66 -5.28 3.42 -4.09
CA HIS A 66 -4.53 4.43 -3.35
C HIS A 66 -4.30 4.01 -1.90
N ALA A 67 -5.33 3.51 -1.23
CA ALA A 67 -5.21 2.99 0.12
C ALA A 67 -4.27 1.78 0.20
N VAL A 68 -4.45 0.77 -0.67
CA VAL A 68 -3.58 -0.43 -0.69
C VAL A 68 -2.12 -0.05 -0.94
N PHE A 69 -1.86 0.84 -1.90
CA PHE A 69 -0.48 1.27 -2.16
C PHE A 69 0.08 2.13 -1.03
N ALA A 70 -0.72 2.97 -0.38
CA ALA A 70 -0.31 3.75 0.78
C ALA A 70 0.02 2.85 1.99
N GLN A 71 -0.75 1.78 2.24
CA GLN A 71 -0.43 0.82 3.30
C GLN A 71 0.95 0.22 3.08
N VAL A 72 1.16 -0.40 1.91
CA VAL A 72 2.43 -1.07 1.58
C VAL A 72 3.58 -0.07 1.60
N ALA A 73 3.43 1.07 0.94
CA ALA A 73 4.53 1.98 0.70
C ALA A 73 4.84 2.88 1.90
N LEU A 74 3.85 3.33 2.67
CA LEU A 74 4.05 4.32 3.75
C LEU A 74 4.15 3.71 5.14
N ASP A 75 3.62 2.49 5.32
CA ASP A 75 3.65 1.78 6.60
C ASP A 75 4.50 0.50 6.51
N ASP A 76 4.12 -0.47 5.68
CA ASP A 76 4.80 -1.79 5.68
C ASP A 76 6.28 -1.69 5.30
N CYS A 77 6.59 -1.06 4.16
CA CYS A 77 7.97 -0.85 3.71
C CYS A 77 8.80 0.02 4.66
N ARG A 78 8.15 0.83 5.51
CA ARG A 78 8.82 1.68 6.49
C ARG A 78 9.12 0.93 7.79
N ARG A 79 8.25 -0.01 8.20
CA ARG A 79 8.42 -0.81 9.42
C ARG A 79 9.29 -2.05 9.22
N ILE A 80 9.20 -2.68 8.05
CA ILE A 80 9.89 -3.92 7.73
C ILE A 80 11.08 -3.58 6.84
N ASP A 81 12.27 -3.65 7.42
CA ASP A 81 13.53 -3.36 6.71
C ASP A 81 13.73 -4.32 5.52
N GLY A 82 14.02 -3.75 4.36
CA GLY A 82 14.27 -4.51 3.14
C GLY A 82 13.06 -5.27 2.58
N LEU A 83 11.83 -4.92 2.98
CA LEU A 83 10.61 -5.55 2.51
C LEU A 83 10.52 -5.54 0.98
N LYS A 84 10.18 -6.68 0.38
CA LYS A 84 10.04 -6.80 -1.08
C LYS A 84 8.59 -7.10 -1.46
N ALA A 85 7.79 -6.06 -1.66
CA ALA A 85 6.38 -6.23 -2.02
C ALA A 85 6.16 -6.42 -3.53
N LEU A 86 5.15 -7.21 -3.90
CA LEU A 86 4.65 -7.33 -5.28
C LEU A 86 3.31 -6.60 -5.42
N TYR A 87 3.26 -5.59 -6.30
CA TYR A 87 2.04 -4.89 -6.67
C TYR A 87 1.53 -5.40 -8.03
N LEU A 88 0.58 -6.34 -7.99
CA LEU A 88 0.12 -7.07 -9.17
C LEU A 88 -1.18 -6.48 -9.76
N ARG A 89 -1.25 -6.37 -11.10
CA ARG A 89 -2.45 -5.92 -11.84
C ARG A 89 -2.78 -6.84 -13.02
N LYS A 90 -4.05 -6.86 -13.44
CA LYS A 90 -4.47 -7.74 -14.54
C LYS A 90 -3.89 -7.34 -15.91
N VAL A 91 -3.73 -6.04 -16.19
CA VAL A 91 -3.33 -5.54 -17.52
C VAL A 91 -2.13 -4.61 -17.40
N GLY A 92 -0.99 -5.01 -17.99
CA GLY A 92 0.30 -4.33 -17.80
C GLY A 92 0.40 -2.89 -18.33
N LYS A 93 -0.13 -2.59 -19.52
CA LYS A 93 -0.03 -1.24 -20.11
C LYS A 93 -0.77 -0.20 -19.25
N GLN A 94 -2.00 -0.52 -18.85
CA GLN A 94 -2.81 0.33 -17.96
C GLN A 94 -2.22 0.38 -16.55
N ALA A 95 -1.56 -0.70 -16.10
CA ALA A 95 -0.93 -0.73 -14.80
C ALA A 95 0.21 0.28 -14.65
N ARG A 96 1.05 0.49 -15.68
CA ARG A 96 2.19 1.43 -15.57
C ARG A 96 1.75 2.89 -15.47
N GLU A 97 0.81 3.30 -16.30
CA GLU A 97 0.27 4.68 -16.28
C GLU A 97 -0.47 4.95 -14.96
N GLN A 98 -1.39 4.04 -14.58
CA GLN A 98 -2.09 4.13 -13.30
C GLN A 98 -1.10 4.14 -12.12
N PHE A 99 -0.05 3.34 -12.17
CA PHE A 99 0.94 3.28 -11.10
C PHE A 99 1.73 4.58 -10.99
N GLU A 100 2.08 5.20 -12.11
CA GLU A 100 2.84 6.45 -12.09
C GLU A 100 2.04 7.58 -11.42
N ASP A 101 0.74 7.68 -11.72
CA ASP A 101 -0.17 8.58 -11.03
C ASP A 101 -0.28 8.25 -9.54
N LEU A 102 -0.39 6.96 -9.22
CA LEU A 102 -0.50 6.47 -7.84
C LEU A 102 0.75 6.77 -7.01
N ARG A 103 1.93 6.57 -7.61
CA ARG A 103 3.24 6.88 -7.04
C ARG A 103 3.34 8.35 -6.72
N LEU A 104 2.99 9.22 -7.67
CA LEU A 104 3.00 10.67 -7.45
C LEU A 104 2.02 11.09 -6.35
N ALA A 105 0.82 10.47 -6.31
CA ALA A 105 -0.20 10.80 -5.33
C ALA A 105 0.13 10.32 -3.89
N VAL A 106 0.78 9.16 -3.74
CA VAL A 106 1.10 8.58 -2.42
C VAL A 106 2.49 8.99 -1.93
N LEU A 107 3.48 9.00 -2.83
CA LEU A 107 4.89 9.20 -2.50
C LEU A 107 5.38 10.60 -2.85
N GLY A 108 4.49 11.54 -3.16
CA GLY A 108 4.86 12.91 -3.55
C GLY A 108 5.69 13.66 -2.51
N SER A 109 5.57 13.30 -1.23
CA SER A 109 6.35 13.86 -0.12
C SER A 109 7.39 12.89 0.46
N VAL A 110 7.58 11.73 -0.15
CA VAL A 110 8.47 10.67 0.33
C VAL A 110 9.64 10.52 -0.65
N PRO A 111 10.90 10.64 -0.20
CA PRO A 111 12.06 10.32 -1.04
C PRO A 111 12.02 8.86 -1.50
N HIS A 112 12.12 8.63 -2.80
CA HIS A 112 12.16 7.29 -3.39
C HIS A 112 12.84 7.32 -4.76
N ASP A 113 13.39 6.18 -5.15
CA ASP A 113 13.83 5.92 -6.52
C ASP A 113 12.75 5.13 -7.28
N TYR A 114 12.58 5.43 -8.57
CA TYR A 114 11.67 4.68 -9.43
C TYR A 114 12.36 4.29 -10.74
N ASN A 115 12.77 3.02 -10.81
CA ASN A 115 13.23 2.42 -12.04
C ASN A 115 12.03 2.04 -12.92
N ARG A 116 11.63 2.98 -13.79
CA ARG A 116 10.47 2.83 -14.69
C ARG A 116 10.58 1.64 -15.65
N ALA A 117 11.79 1.30 -16.09
CA ALA A 117 12.02 0.19 -17.01
C ALA A 117 11.82 -1.16 -16.31
N ALA A 118 12.34 -1.30 -15.10
CA ALA A 118 12.17 -2.49 -14.26
C ALA A 118 10.81 -2.54 -13.56
N GLY A 119 10.11 -1.41 -13.45
CA GLY A 119 8.87 -1.30 -12.68
C GLY A 119 9.10 -1.48 -11.18
N VAL A 120 10.20 -0.94 -10.65
CA VAL A 120 10.58 -1.09 -9.23
C VAL A 120 10.66 0.27 -8.57
N VAL A 121 9.95 0.43 -7.46
CA VAL A 121 10.13 1.56 -6.54
C VAL A 121 10.99 1.11 -5.38
N THR A 122 12.06 1.84 -5.09
CA THR A 122 12.90 1.64 -3.91
C THR A 122 12.71 2.82 -2.98
N LEU A 123 12.37 2.53 -1.73
CA LEU A 123 12.01 3.52 -0.71
C LEU A 123 12.27 2.91 0.65
N TRP A 124 12.75 3.69 1.63
CA TRP A 124 13.10 3.28 3.00
C TRP A 124 14.08 2.09 3.07
N ASN A 125 15.21 2.17 3.78
CA ASN A 125 16.06 1.00 4.12
C ASN A 125 16.11 -0.16 3.08
N ASP A 126 16.23 0.18 1.79
CA ASP A 126 16.21 -0.73 0.63
C ASP A 126 14.95 -1.61 0.40
N SER A 127 13.82 -1.26 1.02
CA SER A 127 12.51 -1.83 0.71
C SER A 127 12.12 -1.53 -0.75
N ARG A 128 11.49 -2.51 -1.39
CA ARG A 128 11.22 -2.54 -2.83
C ARG A 128 9.78 -2.92 -3.11
N ILE A 129 9.12 -2.15 -3.96
CA ILE A 129 7.80 -2.49 -4.51
C ILE A 129 7.97 -2.78 -6.00
N VAL A 130 7.72 -4.03 -6.38
CA VAL A 130 7.81 -4.52 -7.76
C VAL A 130 6.43 -4.48 -8.40
N ILE A 131 6.31 -3.82 -9.55
CA ILE A 131 5.05 -3.72 -10.29
C ILE A 131 4.98 -4.87 -11.29
N GLY A 132 4.01 -5.75 -11.07
CA GLY A 132 3.76 -6.90 -11.92
C GLY A 132 2.47 -6.77 -12.72
N HIS A 133 2.30 -7.65 -13.70
CA HIS A 133 1.00 -7.94 -14.28
C HIS A 133 0.76 -9.44 -14.50
N PHE A 134 -0.51 -9.84 -14.52
CA PHE A 134 -0.94 -11.17 -14.92
C PHE A 134 -2.22 -11.06 -15.78
N ASN A 135 -2.13 -11.39 -17.07
CA ASN A 135 -3.28 -11.37 -17.97
C ASN A 135 -3.81 -12.79 -18.23
N ALA A 136 -2.91 -13.76 -18.31
CA ALA A 136 -3.20 -15.18 -18.43
C ALA A 136 -2.48 -15.98 -17.34
N GLU A 137 -2.91 -17.22 -17.10
CA GLU A 137 -2.35 -18.09 -16.06
C GLU A 137 -0.84 -18.32 -16.23
N LYS A 138 -0.36 -18.47 -17.47
CA LYS A 138 1.07 -18.55 -17.79
C LYS A 138 1.90 -17.35 -17.29
N ASP A 139 1.29 -16.20 -17.04
CA ASP A 139 2.02 -15.03 -16.57
C ASP A 139 2.40 -15.18 -15.08
N VAL A 140 1.74 -16.10 -14.35
CA VAL A 140 2.10 -16.48 -12.98
C VAL A 140 3.49 -17.09 -12.93
N ASP A 141 3.92 -17.79 -13.98
CA ASP A 141 5.24 -18.43 -14.08
C ASP A 141 6.38 -17.43 -13.90
N ASN A 142 6.16 -16.15 -14.25
CA ASN A 142 7.15 -15.08 -14.06
C ASN A 142 7.44 -14.76 -12.58
N TYR A 143 6.58 -15.21 -11.66
CA TYR A 143 6.71 -14.99 -10.23
C TYR A 143 7.05 -16.27 -9.46
N LEU A 144 7.01 -17.43 -10.13
CA LEU A 144 7.38 -18.70 -9.52
C LEU A 144 8.88 -18.71 -9.16
N GLY A 145 9.19 -19.14 -7.94
CA GLY A 145 10.55 -19.16 -7.41
C GLY A 145 11.06 -17.81 -6.89
N MET A 146 10.24 -16.75 -6.95
CA MET A 146 10.56 -15.48 -6.30
C MET A 146 10.00 -15.45 -4.87
N GLN A 147 10.79 -14.95 -3.94
CA GLN A 147 10.32 -14.58 -2.60
C GLN A 147 9.99 -13.07 -2.59
N TYR A 148 8.89 -12.74 -1.93
CA TYR A 148 8.36 -11.39 -1.72
C TYR A 148 8.03 -11.27 -0.24
#